data_AF-A0AAJ7S1C7-F1
#
_entry.id   AF-A0AAJ7S1C7-F1
#
_cell.length_a   1.000
_cell.length_b   1.000
_cell.length_c   1.000
_cell.angle_alpha   90.00
_cell.angle_beta   90.00
_cell.angle_gamma   90.00
#
_symmetry.space_group_name_H-M   'P 1'
#
loop_
_entity.id
_entity.type
_entity.pdbx_description
1 polymer ?
#
loop_
_entity_poly.entity_id
_entity_poly.type
_entity_poly.pdbx_seq_one_letter_code
_entity_poly.pdbx_strand_id
1 'polypeptide(L)'
;MENSLQNQDIRCKSNPIVFLDIAIDREKVGRIVIELFKDVVPRTAENFRALCTGEKGTGASGKRLHYKGSIFHKVLSQVMIQGGDIINFDGTGGESIYGKEFEDENFKLSHTLAGLLSMVNKGYPDSNSSQFVITLSASIHLDKTNVVFGKVLKGMGVVYEISQVKTAYDVPVQRVQVIDCGELRLEEDWGMEENDGTEDVFTPWPEDWNYSTEIKELDCTYIVDVIKKIKDSGNRYFSQNNYIDAGRKYKKALRYYKWMNKTVGQVERKKLP
;
A
#
# COMPACT_ATOMS: atom_id res chain seq x y z
N MET A 1 33.22 21.61 -0.28
CA MET A 1 32.87 20.52 -1.23
C MET A 1 33.20 19.23 -0.49
N GLU A 2 32.27 18.38 -0.05
CA GLU A 2 30.86 18.20 -0.37
C GLU A 2 30.11 17.75 0.89
N ASN A 3 28.89 18.25 0.99
CA ASN A 3 27.91 17.93 2.01
C ASN A 3 26.91 17.00 1.32
N SER A 4 26.93 15.69 1.56
CA SER A 4 25.99 14.76 0.90
C SER A 4 25.89 13.38 1.56
N LEU A 5 25.79 13.28 2.90
CA LEU A 5 25.40 12.04 3.57
C LEU A 5 24.48 12.26 4.80
N GLN A 6 23.58 13.25 4.73
CA GLN A 6 22.47 13.40 5.67
C GLN A 6 21.16 13.54 4.88
N ASN A 7 20.62 12.41 4.44
CA ASN A 7 19.23 12.26 4.01
C ASN A 7 18.77 10.81 4.26
N GLN A 8 19.03 10.32 5.48
CA GLN A 8 18.37 9.13 6.02
C GLN A 8 17.30 9.59 7.01
N ASP A 9 16.04 9.40 6.59
CA ASP A 9 14.81 9.35 7.37
C ASP A 9 14.86 9.91 8.80
N ILE A 10 14.60 11.22 8.91
CA ILE A 10 14.00 11.75 10.14
C ILE A 10 12.54 11.27 10.15
N ARG A 11 12.33 10.02 10.59
CA ARG A 11 11.02 9.59 11.08
C ARG A 11 10.64 10.56 12.19
N CYS A 12 9.55 11.31 12.03
CA CYS A 12 8.97 11.98 13.17
C CYS A 12 8.46 10.86 14.11
N LYS A 13 9.12 10.67 15.27
CA LYS A 13 8.86 9.56 16.21
C LYS A 13 7.41 9.47 16.73
N SER A 14 6.50 10.34 16.28
CA SER A 14 5.10 10.42 16.71
C SER A 14 4.05 10.19 15.61
N ASN A 15 4.43 10.07 14.33
CA ASN A 15 3.44 9.86 13.27
C ASN A 15 2.88 8.43 13.31
N PRO A 16 1.54 8.24 13.29
CA PRO A 16 0.93 6.92 13.27
C PRO A 16 1.30 6.17 11.99
N ILE A 17 1.45 4.85 12.14
CA ILE A 17 1.66 3.92 11.04
C ILE A 17 0.45 3.02 10.96
N VAL A 18 -0.15 2.90 9.77
CA VAL A 18 -1.32 2.05 9.53
C VAL A 18 -1.07 1.13 8.34
N PHE A 19 -1.81 0.02 8.30
CA PHE A 19 -1.71 -0.94 7.19
C PHE A 19 -3.07 -1.22 6.56
N LEU A 20 -3.03 -1.61 5.28
CA LEU A 20 -4.16 -2.16 4.52
C LEU A 20 -3.71 -3.48 3.90
N ASP A 21 -4.34 -4.59 4.27
CA ASP A 21 -4.17 -5.89 3.62
C ASP A 21 -5.13 -6.01 2.44
N ILE A 22 -4.59 -6.26 1.25
CA ILE A 22 -5.34 -6.22 0.00
C ILE A 22 -5.52 -7.63 -0.57
N ALA A 23 -6.73 -7.90 -1.05
CA ALA A 23 -7.01 -9.01 -1.95
C ALA A 23 -7.59 -8.52 -3.27
N ILE A 24 -7.26 -9.22 -4.36
CA ILE A 24 -7.92 -9.08 -5.65
C ILE A 24 -8.71 -10.38 -5.89
N ASP A 25 -10.03 -10.25 -5.93
CA ASP A 25 -10.98 -11.37 -5.86
C ASP A 25 -10.69 -12.28 -4.66
N ARG A 26 -10.07 -13.44 -4.88
CA ARG A 26 -9.72 -14.44 -3.84
C ARG A 26 -8.23 -14.49 -3.53
N GLU A 27 -7.40 -13.78 -4.29
CA GLU A 27 -5.95 -13.80 -4.12
C GLU A 27 -5.52 -12.71 -3.15
N LYS A 28 -4.90 -13.08 -2.03
CA LYS A 28 -4.26 -12.12 -1.11
C LYS A 28 -3.01 -11.57 -1.80
N VAL A 29 -3.01 -10.29 -2.14
CA VAL A 29 -1.94 -9.67 -2.93
C VAL A 29 -0.80 -9.15 -2.08
N GLY A 30 -1.12 -8.65 -0.89
CA GLY A 30 -0.12 -8.18 0.06
C GLY A 30 -0.64 -7.05 0.93
N ARG A 31 0.28 -6.47 1.69
CA ARG A 31 0.04 -5.39 2.63
C ARG A 31 0.59 -4.08 2.09
N ILE A 32 -0.15 -3.00 2.26
CA ILE A 32 0.31 -1.62 2.05
C ILE A 32 0.50 -1.02 3.43
N VAL A 33 1.69 -0.47 3.71
CA VAL A 33 1.94 0.23 4.96
C VAL A 33 2.17 1.71 4.74
N ILE A 34 1.54 2.52 5.59
CA ILE A 34 1.34 3.95 5.39
C ILE A 34 1.77 4.70 6.65
N GLU A 35 2.57 5.76 6.47
CA GLU A 35 2.77 6.81 7.47
C GLU A 35 1.68 7.88 7.31
N LEU A 36 1.05 8.28 8.41
CA LEU A 36 0.10 9.38 8.45
C LEU A 36 0.76 10.63 9.03
N PHE A 37 0.67 11.76 8.32
CA PHE A 37 1.30 13.04 8.67
C PHE A 37 0.54 13.78 9.77
N LYS A 38 0.40 13.16 10.94
CA LYS A 38 -0.31 13.71 12.11
C LYS A 38 0.30 15.04 12.59
N ASP A 39 1.59 15.22 12.39
CA ASP A 39 2.31 16.46 12.67
C ASP A 39 1.93 17.64 11.74
N VAL A 40 1.40 17.35 10.53
CA VAL A 40 1.00 18.36 9.54
C VAL A 40 -0.52 18.52 9.46
N VAL A 41 -1.25 17.41 9.50
CA VAL A 41 -2.71 17.32 9.35
C VAL A 41 -3.31 16.38 10.41
N PRO A 42 -3.26 16.74 11.71
CA PRO A 42 -3.69 15.88 12.80
C PRO A 42 -5.14 15.38 12.70
N ARG A 43 -6.09 16.19 12.22
CA ARG A 43 -7.49 15.76 12.07
C ARG A 43 -7.66 14.77 10.93
N THR A 44 -7.02 15.04 9.80
CA THR A 44 -7.09 14.17 8.61
C THR A 44 -6.41 12.83 8.89
N ALA A 45 -5.24 12.85 9.52
CA ALA A 45 -4.52 11.66 9.96
C ALA A 45 -5.34 10.84 10.96
N GLU A 46 -5.95 11.48 11.97
CA GLU A 46 -6.78 10.78 12.96
C GLU A 46 -8.03 10.15 12.35
N ASN A 47 -8.68 10.83 11.38
CA ASN A 47 -9.79 10.26 10.63
C ASN A 47 -9.39 8.96 9.92
N PHE A 48 -8.29 8.99 9.15
CA PHE A 48 -7.84 7.81 8.44
C PHE A 48 -7.40 6.68 9.39
N ARG A 49 -6.66 7.01 10.46
CA ARG A 49 -6.21 6.04 11.47
C ARG A 49 -7.40 5.33 12.13
N ALA A 50 -8.39 6.09 12.59
CA ALA A 50 -9.56 5.52 13.24
C ALA A 50 -10.44 4.70 12.28
N LEU A 51 -10.48 5.08 10.99
CA LEU A 51 -11.11 4.26 9.94
C LEU A 51 -10.30 2.99 9.63
N CYS A 52 -8.98 2.96 9.85
CA CYS A 52 -8.21 1.71 9.81
C CYS A 52 -8.47 0.81 11.01
N THR A 53 -8.64 1.35 12.22
CA THR A 53 -8.85 0.55 13.44
C THR A 53 -10.31 0.15 13.68
N GLY A 54 -11.26 0.91 13.13
CA GLY A 54 -12.69 0.69 13.37
C GLY A 54 -13.16 1.08 14.77
N GLU A 55 -12.31 1.75 15.57
CA GLU A 55 -12.57 2.01 16.99
C GLU A 55 -13.76 2.95 17.26
N LYS A 56 -14.20 3.71 16.25
CA LYS A 56 -15.32 4.67 16.35
C LYS A 56 -16.68 4.00 16.15
N GLY A 57 -16.72 2.69 15.91
CA GLY A 57 -17.97 1.92 15.86
C GLY A 57 -18.81 2.23 14.62
N THR A 58 -20.06 2.65 14.82
CA THR A 58 -21.04 2.86 13.75
C THR A 58 -21.30 4.36 13.55
N GLY A 59 -21.23 4.82 12.30
CA GLY A 59 -21.50 6.21 11.94
C GLY A 59 -22.99 6.54 11.87
N ALA A 60 -23.31 7.80 11.58
CA ALA A 60 -24.67 8.30 11.41
C ALA A 60 -25.41 7.65 10.23
N SER A 61 -24.68 7.13 9.24
CA SER A 61 -25.23 6.32 8.14
C SER A 61 -25.72 4.92 8.57
N GLY A 62 -25.45 4.49 9.81
CA GLY A 62 -25.69 3.14 10.27
C GLY A 62 -24.68 2.11 9.77
N LYS A 63 -23.62 2.53 9.08
CA LYS A 63 -22.50 1.68 8.64
C LYS A 63 -21.33 1.77 9.61
N ARG A 64 -20.48 0.74 9.65
CA ARG A 64 -19.27 0.76 10.46
C ARG A 64 -18.27 1.77 9.89
N LEU A 65 -17.67 2.57 10.76
CA LEU A 65 -16.56 3.48 10.42
C LEU A 65 -15.26 2.68 10.35
N HIS A 66 -15.12 1.86 9.30
CA HIS A 66 -14.00 0.92 9.16
C HIS A 66 -13.70 0.60 7.70
N TYR A 67 -12.42 0.64 7.29
CA TYR A 67 -11.99 0.29 5.94
C TYR A 67 -12.01 -1.21 5.66
N LYS A 68 -11.98 -2.08 6.68
CA LYS A 68 -12.07 -3.53 6.48
C LYS A 68 -13.39 -3.86 5.78
N GLY A 69 -13.27 -4.49 4.61
CA GLY A 69 -14.37 -4.85 3.74
C GLY A 69 -14.65 -3.84 2.62
N SER A 70 -14.11 -2.61 2.71
CA SER A 70 -14.19 -1.60 1.65
C SER A 70 -13.34 -1.98 0.44
N ILE A 71 -13.55 -1.29 -0.69
CA ILE A 71 -12.91 -1.60 -1.96
C ILE A 71 -12.21 -0.39 -2.57
N PHE A 72 -11.29 -0.65 -3.49
CA PHE A 72 -10.84 0.34 -4.46
C PHE A 72 -11.82 0.32 -5.63
N HIS A 73 -12.74 1.28 -5.65
CA HIS A 73 -13.82 1.36 -6.64
C HIS A 73 -13.42 2.10 -7.93
N LYS A 74 -12.26 2.78 -7.95
CA LYS A 74 -11.78 3.48 -9.13
C LYS A 74 -10.26 3.40 -9.28
N VAL A 75 -9.79 3.11 -10.49
CA VAL A 75 -8.38 3.00 -10.87
C VAL A 75 -8.13 3.83 -12.11
N LEU A 76 -7.41 4.93 -11.95
CA LEU A 76 -6.90 5.76 -13.05
C LEU A 76 -5.45 5.35 -13.28
N SER A 77 -5.25 4.44 -14.24
CA SER A 77 -3.93 3.88 -14.51
C SER A 77 -2.90 4.98 -14.73
N GLN A 78 -1.72 4.82 -14.13
CA GLN A 78 -0.60 5.78 -14.12
C GLN A 78 -0.82 7.09 -13.34
N VAL A 79 -2.04 7.37 -12.85
CA VAL A 79 -2.35 8.58 -12.07
C VAL A 79 -2.55 8.23 -10.60
N MET A 80 -3.59 7.45 -10.27
CA MET A 80 -3.94 7.13 -8.88
C MET A 80 -4.92 5.97 -8.78
N ILE A 81 -4.97 5.34 -7.61
CA ILE A 81 -6.02 4.40 -7.22
C ILE A 81 -6.87 5.03 -6.11
N GLN A 82 -8.18 4.83 -6.15
CA GLN A 82 -9.14 5.46 -5.24
C GLN A 82 -9.96 4.39 -4.53
N GLY A 83 -10.13 4.58 -3.22
CA GLY A 83 -10.94 3.72 -2.35
C GLY A 83 -11.55 4.51 -1.20
N GLY A 84 -12.01 3.79 -0.18
CA GLY A 84 -12.50 4.39 1.06
C GLY A 84 -13.96 4.83 1.03
N ASP A 85 -14.75 4.46 0.01
CA ASP A 85 -16.21 4.53 0.12
C ASP A 85 -16.69 3.36 0.99
N ILE A 86 -16.86 3.62 2.29
CA ILE A 86 -17.29 2.64 3.30
C ILE A 86 -18.82 2.47 3.36
N ILE A 87 -19.57 3.20 2.53
CA ILE A 87 -21.03 3.24 2.58
C ILE A 87 -21.65 2.52 1.38
N ASN A 88 -21.30 2.95 0.16
CA ASN A 88 -21.90 2.46 -1.09
C ASN A 88 -20.93 1.61 -1.92
N PHE A 89 -19.63 1.71 -1.65
CA PHE A 89 -18.57 0.99 -2.38
C PHE A 89 -18.49 1.32 -3.88
N ASP A 90 -18.98 2.49 -4.30
CA ASP A 90 -19.01 2.90 -5.70
C ASP A 90 -18.50 4.34 -5.92
N GLY A 91 -18.14 5.04 -4.85
CA GLY A 91 -17.63 6.40 -4.87
C GLY A 91 -18.69 7.48 -4.63
N THR A 92 -19.96 7.09 -4.46
CA THR A 92 -21.05 8.03 -4.16
C THR A 92 -21.24 8.26 -2.66
N GLY A 93 -20.66 7.40 -1.83
CA GLY A 93 -20.77 7.43 -0.37
C GLY A 93 -19.53 7.96 0.36
N GLY A 94 -19.46 7.64 1.64
CA GLY A 94 -18.37 8.03 2.54
C GLY A 94 -18.89 8.74 3.80
N GLU A 95 -18.18 8.54 4.90
CA GLU A 95 -18.47 9.18 6.17
C GLU A 95 -17.20 9.28 7.00
N SER A 96 -16.93 10.45 7.58
CA SER A 96 -15.77 10.64 8.47
C SER A 96 -16.11 10.23 9.91
N ILE A 97 -15.08 10.10 10.73
CA ILE A 97 -15.27 9.90 12.18
C ILE A 97 -15.88 11.12 12.90
N TYR A 98 -15.97 12.27 12.22
CA TYR A 98 -16.51 13.53 12.73
C TYR A 98 -17.94 13.80 12.24
N GLY A 99 -18.53 12.88 11.47
CA GLY A 99 -19.80 13.04 10.79
C GLY A 99 -19.67 12.91 9.27
N LYS A 100 -20.65 13.41 8.52
CA LYS A 100 -20.72 13.23 7.06
C LYS A 100 -19.46 13.74 6.34
N GLU A 101 -19.05 14.97 6.65
CA GLU A 101 -17.94 15.68 6.01
C GLU A 101 -17.13 16.46 7.07
N PHE A 102 -15.88 16.80 6.76
CA PHE A 102 -15.03 17.68 7.57
C PHE A 102 -14.14 18.58 6.70
N GLU A 103 -13.59 19.63 7.33
CA GLU A 103 -12.88 20.73 6.69
C GLU A 103 -11.54 20.32 6.06
N ASP A 104 -11.09 21.08 5.07
CA ASP A 104 -9.73 21.00 4.53
C ASP A 104 -8.75 21.55 5.56
N GLU A 105 -7.91 20.68 6.12
CA GLU A 105 -7.07 21.07 7.25
C GLU A 105 -5.94 22.04 6.86
N ASN A 106 -5.21 21.76 5.77
CA ASN A 106 -4.33 22.68 5.07
C ASN A 106 -3.80 22.06 3.76
N PHE A 107 -3.13 22.88 2.94
CA PHE A 107 -2.51 22.47 1.67
C PHE A 107 -0.98 22.71 1.66
N LYS A 108 -0.29 22.49 2.79
CA LYS A 108 1.16 22.75 2.89
C LYS A 108 2.00 21.76 2.06
N LEU A 109 1.50 20.53 1.90
CA LEU A 109 2.16 19.46 1.16
C LEU A 109 1.62 19.40 -0.27
N SER A 110 2.51 19.18 -1.23
CA SER A 110 2.20 19.03 -2.65
C SER A 110 2.27 17.58 -3.10
N HIS A 111 1.53 17.24 -4.16
CA HIS A 111 1.48 15.90 -4.75
C HIS A 111 2.67 15.65 -5.68
N THR A 112 3.89 15.73 -5.15
CA THR A 112 5.13 15.74 -5.96
C THR A 112 5.63 14.35 -6.37
N LEU A 113 5.12 13.29 -5.74
CA LEU A 113 5.66 11.94 -5.86
C LEU A 113 4.55 10.88 -5.89
N ALA A 114 4.90 9.67 -6.34
CA ALA A 114 4.07 8.48 -6.19
C ALA A 114 4.03 8.03 -4.71
N GLY A 115 2.96 7.32 -4.34
CA GLY A 115 2.77 6.77 -3.00
C GLY A 115 2.26 7.77 -1.97
N LEU A 116 1.87 8.99 -2.37
CA LEU A 116 1.23 9.94 -1.46
C LEU A 116 -0.25 9.61 -1.31
N LEU A 117 -0.76 9.74 -0.09
CA LEU A 117 -2.18 9.65 0.22
C LEU A 117 -2.80 11.04 0.24
N SER A 118 -3.97 11.17 -0.38
CA SER A 118 -4.71 12.43 -0.46
C SER A 118 -6.21 12.21 -0.32
N MET A 119 -6.89 13.13 0.35
CA MET A 119 -8.34 13.05 0.56
C MET A 119 -9.09 13.26 -0.75
N VAL A 120 -10.15 12.50 -0.96
CA VAL A 120 -11.14 12.78 -1.99
C VAL A 120 -12.25 13.63 -1.38
N ASN A 121 -12.60 14.70 -2.08
CA ASN A 121 -13.69 15.59 -1.73
C ASN A 121 -14.70 15.67 -2.89
N LYS A 122 -15.78 16.44 -2.72
CA LYS A 122 -16.89 16.53 -3.69
C LYS A 122 -16.70 17.60 -4.76
N GLY A 123 -15.48 18.11 -4.93
CA GLY A 123 -15.19 19.21 -5.86
C GLY A 123 -15.52 20.60 -5.32
N TYR A 124 -15.86 20.71 -4.03
CA TYR A 124 -15.95 21.97 -3.29
C TYR A 124 -15.18 21.86 -1.96
N PRO A 125 -14.65 22.97 -1.41
CA PRO A 125 -13.87 22.96 -0.17
C PRO A 125 -14.62 22.32 1.00
N ASP A 126 -13.85 21.81 1.97
CA ASP A 126 -14.37 21.34 3.26
C ASP A 126 -15.35 20.16 3.17
N SER A 127 -15.18 19.30 2.16
CA SER A 127 -16.03 18.13 1.91
C SER A 127 -15.30 16.79 2.01
N ASN A 128 -14.28 16.73 2.87
CA ASN A 128 -13.53 15.51 3.14
C ASN A 128 -14.37 14.50 3.92
N SER A 129 -14.23 13.21 3.64
CA SER A 129 -14.97 12.14 4.34
C SER A 129 -14.07 10.92 4.61
N SER A 130 -14.39 9.75 4.07
CA SER A 130 -13.58 8.53 4.17
C SER A 130 -12.86 8.17 2.87
N GLN A 131 -13.22 8.79 1.74
CA GLN A 131 -12.60 8.45 0.47
C GLN A 131 -11.19 9.05 0.35
N PHE A 132 -10.27 8.27 -0.22
CA PHE A 132 -8.88 8.65 -0.39
C PHE A 132 -8.33 8.13 -1.72
N VAL A 133 -7.23 8.72 -2.16
CA VAL A 133 -6.41 8.22 -3.27
C VAL A 133 -5.00 7.89 -2.82
N ILE A 134 -4.36 6.94 -3.51
CA ILE A 134 -2.92 6.71 -3.48
C ILE A 134 -2.36 7.07 -4.86
N THR A 135 -1.41 8.00 -4.91
CA THR A 135 -0.82 8.48 -6.17
C THR A 135 0.11 7.42 -6.78
N LEU A 136 0.09 7.30 -8.11
CA LEU A 136 1.02 6.46 -8.89
C LEU A 136 2.12 7.30 -9.56
N SER A 137 1.91 8.62 -9.62
CA SER A 137 2.85 9.61 -10.14
C SER A 137 2.56 10.98 -9.53
N ALA A 138 3.42 11.97 -9.81
CA ALA A 138 3.20 13.34 -9.37
C ALA A 138 1.85 13.87 -9.91
N SER A 139 0.99 14.33 -9.01
CA SER A 139 -0.40 14.72 -9.30
C SER A 139 -0.67 16.17 -8.91
N ILE A 140 0.19 17.08 -9.38
CA ILE A 140 0.18 18.52 -9.04
C ILE A 140 -1.15 19.24 -9.32
N HIS A 141 -2.01 18.66 -10.15
CA HIS A 141 -3.35 19.20 -10.43
C HIS A 141 -4.31 19.09 -9.24
N LEU A 142 -3.95 18.31 -8.21
CA LEU A 142 -4.69 18.18 -6.94
C LEU A 142 -4.15 19.14 -5.85
N ASP A 143 -3.07 19.87 -6.13
CA ASP A 143 -2.51 20.82 -5.16
C ASP A 143 -3.52 21.94 -4.85
N LYS A 144 -3.60 22.31 -3.57
CA LYS A 144 -4.53 23.33 -3.05
C LYS A 144 -6.02 22.98 -3.15
N THR A 145 -6.37 21.80 -3.66
CA THR A 145 -7.75 21.31 -3.70
C THR A 145 -7.94 20.06 -2.86
N ASN A 146 -6.90 19.23 -2.70
CA ASN A 146 -6.98 17.98 -1.94
C ASN A 146 -5.89 17.94 -0.86
N VAL A 147 -6.27 17.50 0.34
CA VAL A 147 -5.37 17.43 1.49
C VAL A 147 -4.49 16.19 1.39
N VAL A 148 -3.17 16.38 1.23
CA VAL A 148 -2.18 15.30 1.39
C VAL A 148 -2.00 14.98 2.86
N PHE A 149 -2.14 13.71 3.24
CA PHE A 149 -2.16 13.31 4.65
C PHE A 149 -1.30 12.10 5.00
N GLY A 150 -0.64 11.47 4.03
CA GLY A 150 0.25 10.36 4.32
C GLY A 150 1.10 9.94 3.13
N LYS A 151 1.96 8.94 3.36
CA LYS A 151 2.74 8.27 2.32
C LYS A 151 2.85 6.77 2.55
N VAL A 152 2.91 6.01 1.48
CA VAL A 152 3.24 4.58 1.50
C VAL A 152 4.71 4.42 1.85
N LEU A 153 4.99 3.65 2.90
CA LEU A 153 6.33 3.25 3.33
C LEU A 153 6.74 1.89 2.73
N LYS A 154 5.79 0.96 2.65
CA LYS A 154 5.98 -0.42 2.15
C LYS A 154 4.76 -0.86 1.35
N GLY A 155 4.94 -1.76 0.39
CA GLY A 155 3.84 -2.29 -0.40
C GLY A 155 3.47 -1.45 -1.63
N MET A 156 4.38 -0.59 -2.13
CA MET A 156 4.15 0.10 -3.41
C MET A 156 3.95 -0.88 -4.57
N GLY A 157 4.55 -2.07 -4.52
CA GLY A 157 4.28 -3.13 -5.48
C GLY A 157 2.80 -3.56 -5.52
N VAL A 158 2.14 -3.62 -4.35
CA VAL A 158 0.70 -3.90 -4.25
C VAL A 158 -0.11 -2.78 -4.89
N VAL A 159 0.24 -1.52 -4.63
CA VAL A 159 -0.39 -0.34 -5.26
C VAL A 159 -0.27 -0.40 -6.79
N TYR A 160 0.90 -0.76 -7.32
CA TYR A 160 1.09 -0.94 -8.76
C TYR A 160 0.28 -2.12 -9.32
N GLU A 161 0.18 -3.23 -8.60
CA GLU A 161 -0.64 -4.37 -9.03
C GLU A 161 -2.13 -4.02 -9.09
N ILE A 162 -2.64 -3.25 -8.12
CA ILE A 162 -4.00 -2.68 -8.18
C ILE A 162 -4.15 -1.80 -9.43
N SER A 163 -3.15 -0.97 -9.75
CA SER A 163 -3.21 -0.06 -10.91
C SER A 163 -3.27 -0.76 -12.28
N GLN A 164 -2.93 -2.06 -12.31
CA GLN A 164 -2.84 -2.88 -13.51
C GLN A 164 -4.06 -3.81 -13.69
N VAL A 165 -5.00 -3.82 -12.74
CA VAL A 165 -6.24 -4.59 -12.89
C VAL A 165 -7.02 -4.09 -14.10
N LYS A 166 -7.73 -5.01 -14.75
CA LYS A 166 -8.61 -4.65 -15.86
C LYS A 166 -9.73 -3.75 -15.35
N THR A 167 -9.98 -2.64 -16.05
CA THR A 167 -11.06 -1.69 -15.73
C THR A 167 -12.09 -1.60 -16.86
N ALA A 168 -13.30 -1.19 -16.49
CA ALA A 168 -14.34 -0.71 -17.40
C ALA A 168 -14.75 0.68 -16.93
N TYR A 169 -14.47 1.73 -17.72
CA TYR A 169 -14.70 3.13 -17.32
C TYR A 169 -14.06 3.48 -15.97
N ASP A 170 -12.78 3.14 -15.81
CA ASP A 170 -11.97 3.30 -14.58
C ASP A 170 -12.42 2.45 -13.38
N VAL A 171 -13.52 1.69 -13.49
CA VAL A 171 -13.98 0.78 -12.43
C VAL A 171 -13.29 -0.59 -12.58
N PRO A 172 -12.60 -1.11 -11.55
CA PRO A 172 -12.03 -2.45 -11.59
C PRO A 172 -13.08 -3.52 -11.90
N VAL A 173 -12.78 -4.40 -12.86
CA VAL A 173 -13.61 -5.58 -13.17
C VAL A 173 -13.48 -6.62 -12.06
N GLN A 174 -12.27 -6.74 -11.50
CA GLN A 174 -11.97 -7.61 -10.37
C GLN A 174 -12.20 -6.85 -9.07
N ARG A 175 -12.68 -7.55 -8.04
CA ARG A 175 -12.95 -6.92 -6.75
C ARG A 175 -11.65 -6.70 -6.00
N VAL A 176 -11.20 -5.45 -5.91
CA VAL A 176 -10.02 -5.07 -5.11
C VAL A 176 -10.47 -4.64 -3.71
N GLN A 177 -10.27 -5.49 -2.71
CA GLN A 177 -10.81 -5.32 -1.36
C GLN A 177 -9.73 -5.15 -0.30
N VAL A 178 -9.98 -4.27 0.67
CA VAL A 178 -9.25 -4.22 1.94
C VAL A 178 -9.78 -5.34 2.84
N ILE A 179 -9.05 -6.44 2.94
CA ILE A 179 -9.47 -7.63 3.72
C ILE A 179 -9.14 -7.51 5.20
N ASP A 180 -8.15 -6.69 5.55
CA ASP A 180 -7.84 -6.30 6.92
C ASP A 180 -7.15 -4.95 6.95
N CYS A 181 -7.23 -4.25 8.07
CA CYS A 181 -6.53 -2.98 8.28
C CYS A 181 -6.40 -2.67 9.76
N GLY A 182 -5.47 -1.77 10.10
CA GLY A 182 -5.23 -1.40 11.48
C GLY A 182 -4.06 -0.44 11.63
N GLU A 183 -3.71 -0.17 12.89
CA GLU A 183 -2.56 0.63 13.30
C GLU A 183 -1.44 -0.29 13.80
N LEU A 184 -0.21 -0.05 13.36
CA LEU A 184 0.99 -0.75 13.81
C LEU A 184 1.63 0.00 14.99
N ARG A 185 2.05 -0.75 16.00
CA ARG A 185 2.79 -0.18 17.14
C ARG A 185 4.26 0.04 16.78
N LEU A 186 4.95 0.92 17.52
CA LEU A 186 6.31 1.40 17.22
C LEU A 186 7.38 0.29 17.14
N GLU A 187 7.13 -0.86 17.75
CA GLU A 187 8.03 -2.03 17.81
C GLU A 187 7.43 -3.26 17.14
N GLU A 188 6.24 -3.11 16.54
CA GLU A 188 5.59 -4.20 15.84
C GLU A 188 6.26 -4.42 14.49
N ASP A 189 6.43 -5.70 14.13
CA ASP A 189 6.89 -6.06 12.81
C ASP A 189 5.88 -5.58 11.75
N TRP A 190 6.37 -5.25 10.55
CA TRP A 190 5.50 -4.78 9.47
C TRP A 190 4.49 -5.87 9.03
N GLY A 191 4.77 -7.14 9.34
CA GLY A 191 3.93 -8.28 9.01
C GLY A 191 3.80 -8.47 7.50
N MET A 192 4.88 -8.21 6.77
CA MET A 192 4.91 -8.26 5.32
C MET A 192 5.29 -9.66 4.83
N GLU A 193 6.08 -10.38 5.61
CA GLU A 193 6.62 -11.70 5.35
C GLU A 193 5.53 -12.77 5.37
N GLU A 194 5.74 -13.82 4.56
CA GLU A 194 4.85 -14.97 4.56
C GLU A 194 5.06 -15.83 5.82
N ASN A 195 3.95 -16.28 6.41
CA ASN A 195 3.95 -17.15 7.58
C ASN A 195 2.93 -18.29 7.40
N ASP A 196 3.07 -19.02 6.30
CA ASP A 196 2.21 -20.13 5.91
C ASP A 196 2.78 -21.51 6.31
N GLY A 197 3.87 -21.52 7.08
CA GLY A 197 4.58 -22.72 7.49
C GLY A 197 5.40 -23.38 6.36
N THR A 198 5.69 -22.65 5.27
CA THR A 198 6.70 -23.04 4.27
C THR A 198 8.03 -22.32 4.52
N GLU A 199 9.07 -22.68 3.78
CA GLU A 199 10.36 -21.95 3.80
C GLU A 199 10.29 -20.60 3.06
N ASP A 200 9.15 -20.29 2.41
CA ASP A 200 8.90 -18.96 1.91
C ASP A 200 8.53 -18.02 3.07
N VAL A 201 9.54 -17.34 3.59
CA VAL A 201 9.42 -16.31 4.64
C VAL A 201 9.62 -14.89 4.09
N PHE A 202 9.62 -14.74 2.76
CA PHE A 202 10.00 -13.49 2.12
C PHE A 202 8.78 -12.59 1.89
N THR A 203 9.01 -11.28 1.72
CA THR A 203 7.94 -10.32 1.39
C THR A 203 7.30 -10.62 0.02
N PRO A 204 6.01 -10.30 -0.22
CA PRO A 204 5.37 -10.47 -1.52
C PRO A 204 6.04 -9.73 -2.68
N TRP A 205 6.76 -8.65 -2.35
CA TRP A 205 7.53 -7.82 -3.28
C TRP A 205 8.98 -7.71 -2.81
N PRO A 206 9.96 -8.02 -3.69
CA PRO A 206 11.37 -8.04 -3.29
C PRO A 206 11.93 -6.66 -2.95
N GLU A 207 11.34 -5.57 -3.47
CA GLU A 207 11.73 -4.20 -3.12
C GLU A 207 11.46 -3.84 -1.65
N ASP A 208 10.51 -4.53 -1.02
CA ASP A 208 10.17 -4.32 0.38
C ASP A 208 11.05 -5.15 1.34
N TRP A 209 11.76 -6.15 0.83
CA TRP A 209 12.59 -7.07 1.62
C TRP A 209 13.85 -6.38 2.14
N ASN A 210 14.00 -6.34 3.47
CA ASN A 210 15.20 -5.82 4.10
C ASN A 210 16.27 -6.92 4.27
N TYR A 211 16.92 -7.31 3.18
CA TYR A 211 17.99 -8.32 3.20
C TYR A 211 19.28 -7.81 3.87
N SER A 212 19.47 -6.50 4.00
CA SER A 212 20.72 -5.88 4.48
C SER A 212 21.06 -6.23 5.92
N THR A 213 20.06 -6.62 6.72
CA THR A 213 20.24 -7.08 8.10
C THR A 213 20.73 -8.52 8.18
N GLU A 214 20.51 -9.31 7.14
CA GLU A 214 20.82 -10.74 7.10
C GLU A 214 22.09 -11.04 6.28
N ILE A 215 22.40 -10.22 5.27
CA ILE A 215 23.41 -10.54 4.25
C ILE A 215 24.17 -9.29 3.83
N LYS A 216 25.50 -9.38 3.79
CA LYS A 216 26.40 -8.29 3.36
C LYS A 216 26.35 -8.04 1.85
N GLU A 217 26.25 -9.09 1.04
CA GLU A 217 26.15 -9.00 -0.42
C GLU A 217 25.16 -10.03 -0.96
N LEU A 218 24.26 -9.61 -1.84
CA LEU A 218 23.34 -10.48 -2.57
C LEU A 218 24.12 -11.25 -3.64
N ASP A 219 24.50 -12.49 -3.35
CA ASP A 219 25.05 -13.39 -4.36
C ASP A 219 23.92 -14.07 -5.16
N CYS A 220 24.19 -14.38 -6.43
CA CYS A 220 23.20 -14.99 -7.33
C CYS A 220 22.73 -16.36 -6.83
N THR A 221 23.60 -17.12 -6.18
CA THR A 221 23.30 -18.46 -5.66
C THR A 221 22.22 -18.39 -4.58
N TYR A 222 22.34 -17.41 -3.68
CA TYR A 222 21.40 -17.15 -2.62
C TYR A 222 20.04 -16.71 -3.16
N ILE A 223 20.02 -15.80 -4.14
CA ILE A 223 18.73 -15.38 -4.73
C ILE A 223 18.05 -16.54 -5.46
N VAL A 224 18.83 -17.41 -6.12
CA VAL A 224 18.28 -18.65 -6.72
C VAL A 224 17.69 -19.56 -5.65
N ASP A 225 18.33 -19.69 -4.48
CA ASP A 225 17.77 -20.44 -3.34
C ASP A 225 16.46 -19.82 -2.81
N VAL A 226 16.41 -18.49 -2.66
CA VAL A 226 15.17 -17.76 -2.30
C VAL A 226 14.05 -18.04 -3.30
N ILE A 227 14.33 -17.91 -4.61
CA ILE A 227 13.34 -18.20 -5.67
C ILE A 227 12.88 -19.65 -5.60
N LYS A 228 13.80 -20.59 -5.31
CA LYS A 228 13.48 -22.00 -5.18
C LYS A 228 12.54 -22.24 -4.00
N LYS A 229 12.80 -21.66 -2.81
CA LYS A 229 11.93 -21.73 -1.64
C LYS A 229 10.51 -21.22 -1.93
N ILE A 230 10.40 -20.07 -2.61
CA ILE A 230 9.11 -19.49 -3.02
C ILE A 230 8.39 -20.44 -4.00
N LYS A 231 9.09 -20.96 -5.01
CA LYS A 231 8.51 -21.89 -5.99
C LYS A 231 8.07 -23.20 -5.34
N ASP A 232 8.86 -23.74 -4.42
CA ASP A 232 8.56 -24.99 -3.72
C ASP A 232 7.37 -24.83 -2.76
N SER A 233 7.21 -23.64 -2.14
CA SER A 233 5.98 -23.24 -1.46
C SER A 233 4.76 -23.28 -2.41
N GLY A 234 4.90 -22.74 -3.63
CA GLY A 234 3.86 -22.85 -4.66
C GLY A 234 3.50 -24.30 -5.04
N ASN A 235 4.50 -25.18 -5.16
CA ASN A 235 4.30 -26.61 -5.44
C ASN A 235 3.51 -27.31 -4.32
N ARG A 236 3.75 -26.94 -3.05
CA ARG A 236 2.99 -27.44 -1.91
C ARG A 236 1.52 -27.05 -1.99
N TYR A 237 1.20 -25.80 -2.33
CA TYR A 237 -0.20 -25.39 -2.53
C TYR A 237 -0.84 -26.08 -3.74
N PHE A 238 -0.08 -26.26 -4.82
CA PHE A 238 -0.56 -26.93 -6.02
C PHE A 238 -0.95 -28.39 -5.74
N SER A 239 -0.11 -29.14 -5.00
CA SER A 239 -0.39 -30.53 -4.65
C SER A 239 -1.60 -30.69 -3.72
N GLN A 240 -2.00 -29.61 -3.03
CA GLN A 240 -3.20 -29.53 -2.19
C GLN A 240 -4.45 -29.03 -2.95
N ASN A 241 -4.36 -28.88 -4.27
CA ASN A 241 -5.40 -28.29 -5.14
C ASN A 241 -5.77 -26.82 -4.79
N ASN A 242 -4.90 -26.12 -4.05
CA ASN A 242 -5.04 -24.69 -3.80
C ASN A 242 -4.33 -23.90 -4.91
N TYR A 243 -4.99 -23.81 -6.07
CA TYR A 243 -4.41 -23.20 -7.26
C TYR A 243 -4.25 -21.68 -7.17
N ILE A 244 -5.03 -21.02 -6.31
CA ILE A 244 -4.95 -19.57 -6.11
C ILE A 244 -3.64 -19.23 -5.41
N ASP A 245 -3.36 -19.88 -4.28
CA ASP A 245 -2.10 -19.65 -3.56
C ASP A 245 -0.90 -20.19 -4.32
N ALA A 246 -1.03 -21.31 -5.03
CA ALA A 246 0.03 -21.79 -5.92
C ALA A 246 0.38 -20.74 -6.98
N GLY A 247 -0.64 -20.19 -7.67
CA GLY A 247 -0.47 -19.13 -8.66
C GLY A 247 0.19 -17.88 -8.07
N ARG A 248 -0.26 -17.44 -6.88
CA ARG A 248 0.33 -16.34 -6.12
C ARG A 248 1.83 -16.55 -5.87
N LYS A 249 2.23 -17.72 -5.38
CA LYS A 249 3.63 -18.07 -5.12
C LYS A 249 4.46 -18.12 -6.40
N TYR A 250 3.94 -18.66 -7.50
CA TYR A 250 4.65 -18.66 -8.78
C TYR A 250 4.84 -17.26 -9.36
N LYS A 251 3.82 -16.39 -9.26
CA LYS A 251 3.97 -14.96 -9.62
C LYS A 251 5.04 -14.29 -8.76
N LYS A 252 5.04 -14.53 -7.45
CA LYS A 252 6.07 -14.02 -6.52
C LYS A 252 7.48 -14.50 -6.91
N ALA A 253 7.67 -15.78 -7.19
CA ALA A 253 8.95 -16.33 -7.66
C ALA A 253 9.43 -15.62 -8.94
N LEU A 254 8.52 -15.35 -9.89
CA LEU A 254 8.84 -14.61 -11.10
C LEU A 254 9.20 -13.14 -10.82
N ARG A 255 8.57 -12.48 -9.84
CA ARG A 255 8.94 -11.12 -9.40
C ARG A 255 10.37 -11.10 -8.86
N TYR A 256 10.71 -12.03 -7.96
CA TYR A 256 12.06 -12.16 -7.41
C TYR A 256 13.11 -12.43 -8.50
N TYR A 257 12.79 -13.29 -9.47
CA TYR A 257 13.66 -13.53 -10.63
C TYR A 257 13.89 -12.26 -11.47
N LYS A 258 12.83 -11.51 -11.78
CA LYS A 258 12.95 -10.25 -12.54
C LYS A 258 13.75 -9.19 -11.77
N TRP A 259 13.51 -9.09 -10.46
CA TRP A 259 14.25 -8.21 -9.57
C TRP A 259 15.73 -8.56 -9.53
N MET A 260 16.07 -9.84 -9.36
CA MET A 260 17.44 -10.35 -9.43
C MET A 260 18.15 -9.91 -10.72
N ASN A 261 17.55 -10.15 -11.89
CA ASN A 261 18.14 -9.81 -13.18
C ASN A 261 18.41 -8.30 -13.32
N LYS A 262 17.52 -7.45 -12.77
CA LYS A 262 17.69 -6.00 -12.78
C LYS A 262 18.81 -5.56 -11.83
N THR A 263 18.87 -6.12 -10.63
CA THR A 263 19.85 -5.75 -9.59
C THR A 263 21.25 -6.24 -9.94
N VAL A 264 21.40 -7.50 -10.34
CA VAL A 264 22.70 -8.10 -10.72
C VAL A 264 23.24 -7.48 -12.02
N GLY A 265 22.38 -7.27 -13.03
CA GLY A 265 22.78 -6.63 -14.28
C GLY A 265 23.24 -5.17 -14.11
N GLN A 266 22.83 -4.48 -13.04
CA GLN A 266 23.33 -3.15 -12.69
C GLN A 266 24.70 -3.19 -11.98
N VAL A 267 24.97 -4.23 -11.19
CA VAL A 267 26.26 -4.42 -10.50
C VAL A 267 27.38 -4.73 -11.51
N GLU A 268 27.11 -5.57 -12.52
CA GLU A 268 28.08 -5.87 -13.58
C GLU A 268 28.37 -4.65 -14.48
N ARG A 269 27.34 -3.83 -14.79
CA ARG A 269 27.52 -2.59 -15.56
C ARG A 269 28.31 -1.51 -14.83
N LYS A 270 28.26 -1.47 -13.50
CA LYS A 270 29.05 -0.54 -12.67
C LYS A 270 30.50 -0.97 -12.48
N LYS A 271 30.88 -2.19 -12.87
CA LYS A 271 32.25 -2.71 -12.84
C LYS A 271 33.00 -2.57 -14.17
N LEU A 272 32.35 -2.01 -15.19
CA LEU A 272 33.01 -1.66 -16.46
C LEU A 272 33.64 -0.27 -16.32
N PRO A 273 34.93 -0.10 -16.69
CA PRO A 273 35.67 1.17 -16.59
C PRO A 273 35.10 2.25 -17.50
#